data_AF-A0A0A9WJ96-F1
#
_entry.id   AF-A0A0A9WJ96-F1
#
_cell.length_a   1.000
_cell.length_b   1.000
_cell.length_c   1.000
_cell.angle_alpha   90.00
_cell.angle_beta   90.00
_cell.angle_gamma   90.00
#
_symmetry.space_group_name_H-M   'P 1'
#
loop_
_entity.id
_entity.type
_entity.pdbx_description
1 polymer ?
#
loop_
_entity_poly.entity_id
_entity_poly.type
_entity_poly.pdbx_seq_one_letter_code
_entity_poly.pdbx_strand_id
1 'polypeptide(L)'
;DTMKVGQVSLFFAVLGPLVLVGVLGIGALWSWISAVPDPPIVPLGYWGPAPHIPDDFQIVPFTVNISQEDLNDLRKRLDNTRELTEPLEGTGFAYGFNTTYLNRIIRFWRDEYKWSERQAFLNKFPQFKTRIGGINIHFIHIKPELSKLKGKKVVPVIFLHGWPGSVREF
;
A
#
# COMPACT_ATOMS: atom_id res chain seq x y z
N ASP A 1 -12.89 71.72 10.91
CA ASP A 1 -13.05 70.25 11.01
C ASP A 1 -13.16 69.46 9.71
N THR A 2 -13.37 70.08 8.55
CA THR A 2 -13.51 69.37 7.26
C THR A 2 -12.20 68.81 6.67
N MET A 3 -11.03 69.39 7.01
CA MET A 3 -9.73 68.90 6.51
C MET A 3 -9.33 67.53 7.06
N LYS A 4 -9.75 67.17 8.28
CA LYS A 4 -9.43 65.86 8.89
C LYS A 4 -10.22 64.72 8.24
N VAL A 5 -11.46 64.98 7.83
CA VAL A 5 -12.34 63.98 7.20
C VAL A 5 -11.84 63.57 5.81
N GLY A 6 -11.31 64.52 5.02
CA GLY A 6 -10.75 64.25 3.69
C GLY A 6 -9.47 63.43 3.69
N GLN A 7 -8.56 63.68 4.65
CA GLN A 7 -7.33 62.87 4.79
C GLN A 7 -7.62 61.46 5.27
N VAL A 8 -8.58 61.28 6.19
CA VAL A 8 -9.02 59.96 6.64
C VAL A 8 -9.70 59.20 5.50
N SER A 9 -10.53 59.87 4.70
CA SER A 9 -11.17 59.28 3.51
C SER A 9 -10.16 58.84 2.44
N LEU A 10 -9.11 59.63 2.20
CA LEU A 10 -8.05 59.28 1.24
C LEU A 10 -7.17 58.13 1.76
N PHE A 11 -6.92 58.09 3.08
CA PHE A 11 -6.23 56.98 3.75
C PHE A 11 -6.98 55.67 3.54
N PHE A 12 -8.29 55.63 3.77
CA PHE A 12 -9.08 54.41 3.54
C PHE A 12 -9.21 54.05 2.05
N ALA A 13 -9.26 55.05 1.15
CA ALA A 13 -9.34 54.83 -0.29
C ALA A 13 -8.08 54.20 -0.91
N VAL A 14 -6.91 54.39 -0.29
CA VAL A 14 -5.62 53.86 -0.80
C VAL A 14 -5.13 52.67 0.02
N LEU A 15 -5.26 52.72 1.35
CA LEU A 15 -4.75 51.67 2.23
C LEU A 15 -5.61 50.40 2.18
N GLY A 16 -6.93 50.54 2.01
CA GLY A 16 -7.86 49.40 1.91
C GLY A 16 -7.56 48.47 0.71
N PRO A 17 -7.44 49.01 -0.51
CA PRO A 17 -7.04 48.23 -1.68
C PRO A 17 -5.66 47.58 -1.55
N LEU A 18 -4.67 48.27 -0.95
CA LEU A 18 -3.32 47.72 -0.74
C LEU A 18 -3.34 46.52 0.22
N VAL A 19 -4.12 46.59 1.30
CA VAL A 19 -4.31 45.47 2.22
C VAL A 19 -5.02 44.30 1.51
N LEU A 20 -6.05 44.59 0.70
CA LEU A 20 -6.77 43.56 -0.04
C LEU A 20 -5.85 42.83 -1.05
N VAL A 21 -5.03 43.58 -1.80
CA VAL A 21 -4.03 43.01 -2.71
C VAL A 21 -3.00 42.19 -1.95
N GLY A 22 -2.55 42.67 -0.78
CA GLY A 22 -1.64 41.91 0.08
C GLY A 22 -2.25 40.58 0.55
N VAL A 23 -3.50 40.59 1.00
CA VAL A 23 -4.21 39.38 1.46
C VAL A 23 -4.44 38.40 0.30
N LEU A 24 -4.87 38.89 -0.87
CA LEU A 24 -5.05 38.05 -2.06
C LEU A 24 -3.71 37.48 -2.55
N GLY A 25 -2.64 38.28 -2.52
CA GLY A 25 -1.30 37.86 -2.88
C GLY A 25 -0.75 36.78 -1.93
N ILE A 26 -0.91 36.95 -0.63
CA ILE A 26 -0.55 35.92 0.38
C ILE A 26 -1.39 34.66 0.18
N GLY A 27 -2.70 34.79 -0.08
CA GLY A 27 -3.58 33.66 -0.36
C GLY A 27 -3.18 32.89 -1.61
N ALA A 28 -2.85 33.58 -2.70
CA ALA A 28 -2.36 32.98 -3.94
C ALA A 28 -1.00 32.31 -3.75
N LEU A 29 -0.07 32.97 -3.05
CA LEU A 29 1.25 32.40 -2.73
C LEU A 29 1.13 31.16 -1.84
N TRP A 30 0.26 31.21 -0.82
CA TRP A 30 -0.02 30.07 0.03
C TRP A 30 -0.62 28.93 -0.77
N SER A 31 -1.59 29.21 -1.65
CA SER A 31 -2.17 28.20 -2.54
C SER A 31 -1.14 27.59 -3.48
N TRP A 32 -0.18 28.37 -3.99
CA TRP A 32 0.87 27.89 -4.88
C TRP A 32 1.90 27.03 -4.17
N ILE A 33 2.36 27.44 -2.97
CA ILE A 33 3.34 26.68 -2.16
C ILE A 33 2.70 25.41 -1.56
N SER A 34 1.41 25.43 -1.27
CA SER A 34 0.68 24.28 -0.74
C SER A 34 0.06 23.37 -1.81
N ALA A 35 0.12 23.76 -3.09
CA ALA A 35 -0.33 22.92 -4.18
C ALA A 35 0.56 21.68 -4.27
N VAL A 36 -0.07 20.51 -4.37
CA VAL A 36 0.64 19.26 -4.66
C VAL A 36 0.94 19.27 -6.16
N PRO A 37 2.22 19.22 -6.59
CA PRO A 37 2.56 19.18 -8.00
C PRO A 37 1.97 17.92 -8.64
N ASP A 38 1.64 18.00 -9.92
CA ASP A 38 1.22 16.83 -10.67
C ASP A 38 2.31 15.75 -10.62
N PRO A 39 1.93 14.46 -10.52
CA PRO A 39 2.91 13.38 -10.53
C PRO A 39 3.68 13.39 -11.85
N PRO A 40 4.99 13.09 -11.83
CA PRO A 40 5.78 13.04 -13.05
C PRO A 40 5.22 11.97 -14.00
N ILE A 41 5.19 12.27 -15.30
CA ILE A 41 4.87 11.28 -16.32
C ILE A 41 6.08 10.34 -16.46
N VAL A 42 5.98 9.16 -15.87
CA VAL A 42 6.97 8.11 -16.03
C VAL A 42 6.51 7.21 -17.18
N PRO A 43 7.27 7.08 -18.28
CA PRO A 43 6.90 6.18 -19.36
C PRO A 43 6.89 4.75 -18.82
N LEU A 44 5.69 4.17 -18.73
CA LEU A 44 5.52 2.79 -18.35
C LEU A 44 6.02 1.92 -19.51
N GLY A 45 7.15 1.24 -19.31
CA GLY A 45 7.61 0.21 -20.24
C GLY A 45 6.66 -0.99 -20.24
N TYR A 46 6.82 -1.87 -21.25
CA TYR A 46 6.12 -3.15 -21.27
C TYR A 46 6.98 -4.27 -20.67
N TRP A 47 6.37 -5.04 -19.78
CA TRP A 47 7.01 -6.10 -19.01
C TRP A 47 6.23 -7.43 -19.07
N GLY A 48 5.13 -7.47 -19.84
CA GLY A 48 4.32 -8.67 -20.05
C GLY A 48 4.93 -9.65 -21.07
N PRO A 49 4.31 -10.83 -21.26
CA PRO A 49 4.70 -11.78 -22.30
C PRO A 49 4.39 -11.24 -23.70
N ALA A 50 5.02 -11.80 -24.74
CA ALA A 50 4.62 -11.54 -26.12
C ALA A 50 3.38 -12.39 -26.51
N PRO A 51 2.50 -11.90 -27.41
CA PRO A 51 2.51 -10.57 -28.03
C PRO A 51 2.10 -9.46 -27.05
N HIS A 52 2.35 -8.21 -27.43
CA HIS A 52 2.03 -7.04 -26.60
C HIS A 52 0.53 -7.00 -26.27
N ILE A 53 0.20 -7.16 -24.99
CA ILE A 53 -1.16 -7.06 -24.49
C ILE A 53 -1.37 -5.61 -24.03
N PRO A 54 -2.39 -4.89 -24.55
CA PRO A 54 -2.70 -3.56 -24.08
C PRO A 54 -2.93 -3.52 -22.57
N ASP A 55 -2.51 -2.42 -21.96
CA ASP A 55 -2.87 -2.14 -20.58
C ASP A 55 -4.38 -2.03 -20.43
N ASP A 56 -4.85 -2.55 -19.30
CA ASP A 56 -6.25 -2.52 -18.88
C ASP A 56 -6.28 -2.00 -17.45
N PHE A 57 -6.60 -0.72 -17.33
CA PHE A 57 -6.67 -0.02 -16.05
C PHE A 57 -8.00 -0.30 -15.32
N GLN A 58 -8.82 -1.23 -15.81
CA GLN A 58 -9.96 -1.73 -15.06
C GLN A 58 -9.48 -2.39 -13.76
N ILE A 59 -9.99 -1.89 -12.64
CA ILE A 59 -9.76 -2.47 -11.33
C ILE A 59 -10.76 -3.60 -11.12
N VAL A 60 -10.27 -4.84 -11.07
CA VAL A 60 -11.10 -6.04 -10.87
C VAL A 60 -10.94 -6.59 -9.45
N PRO A 61 -12.02 -7.02 -8.78
CA PRO A 61 -11.91 -7.69 -7.48
C PRO A 61 -11.06 -8.97 -7.57
N PHE A 62 -10.33 -9.26 -6.50
CA PHE A 62 -9.53 -10.47 -6.36
C PHE A 62 -9.86 -11.15 -5.03
N THR A 63 -9.83 -12.48 -5.03
CA THR A 63 -10.01 -13.30 -3.83
C THR A 63 -8.94 -14.37 -3.85
N VAL A 64 -8.20 -14.50 -2.75
CA VAL A 64 -7.23 -15.58 -2.57
C VAL A 64 -8.01 -16.89 -2.53
N ASN A 65 -7.68 -17.79 -3.44
CA ASN A 65 -8.27 -19.12 -3.50
C ASN A 65 -7.15 -20.14 -3.66
N ILE A 66 -6.91 -20.91 -2.60
CA ILE A 66 -5.92 -21.98 -2.55
C ILE A 66 -6.65 -23.28 -2.83
N SER A 67 -6.29 -23.96 -3.91
CA SER A 67 -7.01 -25.18 -4.30
C SER A 67 -6.71 -26.33 -3.36
N GLN A 68 -7.64 -27.27 -3.23
CA GLN A 68 -7.39 -28.49 -2.47
C GLN A 68 -6.27 -29.33 -3.10
N GLU A 69 -6.08 -29.22 -4.42
CA GLU A 69 -4.97 -29.86 -5.14
C GLU A 69 -3.61 -29.31 -4.66
N ASP A 70 -3.45 -27.99 -4.59
CA ASP A 70 -2.22 -27.36 -4.08
C ASP A 70 -1.94 -27.76 -2.63
N LEU A 71 -2.98 -27.82 -1.79
CA LEU A 71 -2.85 -28.24 -0.39
C LEU A 71 -2.46 -29.72 -0.26
N ASN A 72 -3.01 -30.58 -1.13
CA ASN A 72 -2.66 -31.99 -1.16
C ASN A 72 -1.22 -32.19 -1.65
N ASP A 73 -0.79 -31.46 -2.68
CA ASP A 73 0.60 -31.48 -3.16
C ASP A 73 1.56 -31.00 -2.07
N LEU A 74 1.25 -29.89 -1.38
CA LEU A 74 2.02 -29.39 -0.25
C LEU A 74 2.16 -30.46 0.84
N ARG A 75 1.05 -31.08 1.27
CA ARG A 75 1.07 -32.12 2.30
C ARG A 75 1.94 -33.30 1.87
N LYS A 76 1.77 -33.77 0.63
CA LYS A 76 2.59 -34.86 0.06
C LYS A 76 4.08 -34.52 0.07
N ARG A 77 4.46 -33.27 -0.23
CA ARG A 77 5.87 -32.85 -0.18
C ARG A 77 6.40 -32.83 1.26
N LEU A 78 5.61 -32.35 2.21
CA LEU A 78 5.97 -32.35 3.62
C LEU A 78 6.11 -33.78 4.16
N ASP A 79 5.23 -34.71 3.76
CA ASP A 79 5.29 -36.13 4.12
C ASP A 79 6.56 -36.82 3.59
N ASN A 80 7.01 -36.42 2.40
CA ASN A 80 8.20 -36.98 1.75
C ASN A 80 9.48 -36.18 2.07
N THR A 81 9.48 -35.39 3.15
CA THR A 81 10.68 -34.68 3.58
C THR A 81 11.72 -35.72 4.02
N ARG A 82 12.95 -35.59 3.53
CA ARG A 82 14.07 -36.45 3.93
C ARG A 82 14.41 -36.24 5.40
N GLU A 83 15.00 -37.26 6.01
CA GLU A 83 15.55 -37.15 7.35
C GLU A 83 16.59 -36.03 7.39
N LEU A 84 16.42 -35.10 8.35
CA LEU A 84 17.31 -33.96 8.53
C LEU A 84 18.48 -34.36 9.42
N THR A 85 19.70 -33.99 9.04
CA THR A 85 20.89 -34.20 9.88
C THR A 85 20.76 -33.47 11.20
N GLU A 86 21.09 -34.15 12.31
CA GLU A 86 21.12 -33.55 13.64
C GLU A 86 22.11 -32.37 13.70
N PRO A 87 21.76 -31.27 14.41
CA PRO A 87 22.63 -30.12 14.49
C PRO A 87 23.76 -30.35 15.50
N LEU A 88 24.82 -29.55 15.40
CA LEU A 88 25.87 -29.50 16.42
C LEU A 88 25.31 -28.98 17.75
N GLU A 89 25.70 -29.61 18.85
CA GLU A 89 25.26 -29.26 20.20
C GLU A 89 25.56 -27.78 20.52
N GLY A 90 24.57 -27.08 21.10
CA GLY A 90 24.74 -25.71 21.61
C GLY A 90 24.90 -24.61 20.56
N THR A 91 24.81 -24.92 19.27
CA THR A 91 25.07 -23.94 18.19
C THR A 91 23.90 -23.04 17.83
N GLY A 92 22.68 -23.37 18.27
CA GLY A 92 21.47 -22.61 17.92
C GLY A 92 21.33 -22.45 16.41
N PHE A 93 21.37 -21.19 15.92
CA PHE A 93 21.27 -20.82 14.51
C PHE A 93 22.60 -20.30 13.90
N ALA A 94 23.73 -20.46 14.60
CA ALA A 94 25.01 -19.90 14.16
C ALA A 94 25.48 -20.43 12.79
N TYR A 95 25.03 -21.63 12.40
CA TYR A 95 25.36 -22.28 11.12
C TYR A 95 24.17 -22.28 10.14
N GLY A 96 23.24 -21.34 10.30
CA GLY A 96 22.00 -21.30 9.54
C GLY A 96 20.85 -21.98 10.28
N PHE A 97 19.88 -22.48 9.53
CA PHE A 97 18.64 -22.94 10.13
C PHE A 97 18.81 -24.23 10.93
N ASN A 98 18.45 -24.21 12.21
CA ASN A 98 18.56 -25.36 13.09
C ASN A 98 17.56 -26.46 12.71
N THR A 99 18.04 -27.68 12.47
CA THR A 99 17.21 -28.81 11.97
C THR A 99 16.20 -29.33 12.99
N THR A 100 16.50 -29.26 14.30
CA THR A 100 15.52 -29.55 15.36
C THR A 100 14.34 -28.59 15.29
N TYR A 101 14.60 -27.30 15.04
CA TYR A 101 13.53 -26.30 14.88
C TYR A 101 12.78 -26.47 13.54
N LEU A 102 13.49 -26.77 12.45
CA LEU A 102 12.87 -27.02 11.15
C LEU A 102 11.90 -28.21 11.20
N ASN A 103 12.27 -29.30 11.87
CA ASN A 103 11.39 -30.44 12.10
C ASN A 103 10.07 -30.04 12.80
N ARG A 104 10.12 -29.09 13.75
CA ARG A 104 8.92 -28.55 14.39
C ARG A 104 8.05 -27.77 13.39
N ILE A 105 8.65 -26.95 12.54
CA ILE A 105 7.92 -26.19 11.50
C ILE A 105 7.24 -27.13 10.51
N ILE A 106 7.98 -28.14 10.01
CA ILE A 106 7.45 -29.12 9.05
C ILE A 106 6.22 -29.82 9.64
N ARG A 107 6.32 -30.32 10.88
CA ARG A 107 5.18 -30.96 11.57
C ARG A 107 3.99 -30.00 11.70
N PHE A 108 4.22 -28.79 12.17
CA PHE A 108 3.14 -27.81 12.34
C PHE A 108 2.45 -27.48 11.01
N TRP A 109 3.20 -27.25 9.93
CA TRP A 109 2.63 -26.99 8.60
C TRP A 109 1.86 -28.18 8.03
N ARG A 110 2.32 -29.40 8.27
CA ARG A 110 1.67 -30.63 7.79
C ARG A 110 0.38 -30.94 8.54
N ASP A 111 0.38 -30.76 9.86
CA ASP A 111 -0.60 -31.36 10.75
C ASP A 111 -1.54 -30.32 11.41
N GLU A 112 -1.04 -29.11 11.68
CA GLU A 112 -1.71 -28.16 12.56
C GLU A 112 -2.11 -26.85 11.85
N TYR A 113 -1.45 -26.51 10.74
CA TYR A 113 -1.69 -25.26 10.03
C TYR A 113 -2.99 -25.29 9.22
N LYS A 114 -4.01 -24.60 9.74
CA LYS A 114 -5.36 -24.59 9.17
C LYS A 114 -5.51 -23.63 7.99
N TRP A 115 -5.16 -24.09 6.79
CA TRP A 115 -5.21 -23.30 5.55
C TRP A 115 -6.54 -22.61 5.26
N SER A 116 -7.67 -23.26 5.54
CA SER A 116 -9.01 -22.66 5.35
C SER A 116 -9.21 -21.40 6.20
N GLU A 117 -8.80 -21.43 7.46
CA GLU A 117 -8.83 -20.26 8.35
C GLU A 117 -7.89 -19.15 7.85
N ARG A 118 -6.74 -19.51 7.28
CA ARG A 118 -5.75 -18.54 6.78
C ARG A 118 -6.21 -17.89 5.48
N GLN A 119 -6.81 -18.64 4.57
CA GLN A 119 -7.44 -18.09 3.37
C GLN A 119 -8.57 -17.12 3.75
N ALA A 120 -9.44 -17.51 4.69
CA ALA A 120 -10.48 -16.62 5.19
C ALA A 120 -9.90 -15.35 5.82
N PHE A 121 -8.80 -15.49 6.58
CA PHE A 121 -8.08 -14.35 7.16
C PHE A 121 -7.53 -13.41 6.09
N LEU A 122 -6.83 -13.93 5.07
CA LEU A 122 -6.26 -13.12 3.99
C LEU A 122 -7.34 -12.38 3.19
N ASN A 123 -8.52 -12.98 3.04
CA ASN A 123 -9.66 -12.38 2.33
C ASN A 123 -10.51 -11.44 3.18
N LYS A 124 -10.13 -11.12 4.42
CA LYS A 124 -10.85 -10.13 5.24
C LYS A 124 -10.82 -8.72 4.67
N PHE A 125 -9.80 -8.40 3.88
CA PHE A 125 -9.64 -7.09 3.27
C PHE A 125 -9.96 -7.11 1.78
N PRO A 126 -10.55 -6.03 1.23
CA PRO A 126 -10.77 -5.89 -0.21
C PRO A 126 -9.45 -5.94 -0.97
N GLN A 127 -9.38 -6.88 -1.91
CA GLN A 127 -8.23 -7.11 -2.77
C GLN A 127 -8.62 -6.93 -4.22
N PHE A 128 -7.68 -6.47 -5.04
CA PHE A 128 -7.91 -6.14 -6.43
C PHE A 128 -6.72 -6.51 -7.30
N LYS A 129 -6.97 -6.56 -8.61
CA LYS A 129 -5.95 -6.59 -9.65
C LYS A 129 -6.24 -5.54 -10.71
N THR A 130 -5.19 -5.07 -11.37
CA THR A 130 -5.26 -4.21 -12.56
C THR A 130 -4.06 -4.51 -13.45
N ARG A 131 -4.13 -4.23 -14.76
CA ARG A 131 -3.01 -4.45 -15.66
C ARG A 131 -2.23 -3.17 -15.92
N ILE A 132 -0.93 -3.21 -15.67
CA ILE A 132 0.00 -2.09 -15.86
C ILE A 132 1.27 -2.63 -16.50
N GLY A 133 1.72 -2.06 -17.61
CA GLY A 133 2.89 -2.53 -18.36
C GLY A 133 2.80 -4.00 -18.75
N GLY A 134 1.61 -4.52 -19.08
CA GLY A 134 1.42 -5.92 -19.44
C GLY A 134 1.40 -6.94 -18.29
N ILE A 135 1.50 -6.49 -17.03
CA ILE A 135 1.49 -7.37 -15.84
C ILE A 135 0.24 -7.10 -15.00
N ASN A 136 -0.38 -8.17 -14.48
CA ASN A 136 -1.46 -8.04 -13.50
C ASN A 136 -0.87 -7.74 -12.11
N ILE A 137 -1.03 -6.50 -11.66
CA ILE A 137 -0.57 -6.04 -10.34
C ILE A 137 -1.68 -6.28 -9.33
N HIS A 138 -1.37 -7.02 -8.26
CA HIS A 138 -2.26 -7.23 -7.10
C HIS A 138 -2.03 -6.14 -6.05
N PHE A 139 -3.11 -5.72 -5.39
CA PHE A 139 -3.04 -4.80 -4.25
C PHE A 139 -4.23 -4.96 -3.30
N ILE A 140 -4.04 -4.56 -2.04
CA ILE A 140 -5.09 -4.37 -1.04
C ILE A 140 -5.43 -2.89 -0.99
N HIS A 141 -6.72 -2.54 -1.02
CA HIS A 141 -7.16 -1.14 -0.89
C HIS A 141 -8.28 -1.03 0.13
N ILE A 142 -7.93 -0.48 1.30
CA ILE A 142 -8.85 -0.24 2.40
C ILE A 142 -9.18 1.25 2.44
N LYS A 143 -10.47 1.57 2.39
CA LYS A 143 -10.95 2.95 2.51
C LYS A 143 -11.50 3.18 3.92
N PRO A 144 -11.22 4.32 4.56
CA PRO A 144 -11.86 4.67 5.82
C PRO A 144 -13.37 4.84 5.63
N GLU A 145 -14.13 4.56 6.68
CA GLU A 145 -15.57 4.82 6.67
C GLU A 145 -15.84 6.34 6.65
N LEU A 146 -16.41 6.83 5.54
CA LEU A 146 -16.68 8.26 5.31
C LEU A 146 -17.57 8.88 6.40
N SER A 147 -18.51 8.11 6.95
CA SER A 147 -19.38 8.56 8.06
C SER A 147 -18.61 8.94 9.32
N LYS A 148 -17.40 8.40 9.52
CA LYS A 148 -16.53 8.70 10.68
C LYS A 148 -15.61 9.90 10.44
N LEU A 149 -15.58 10.44 9.22
CA LEU A 149 -14.67 11.51 8.79
C LEU A 149 -15.35 12.89 8.87
N LYS A 150 -15.73 13.32 10.08
CA LYS A 150 -16.32 14.67 10.30
C LYS A 150 -15.35 15.78 9.86
N GLY A 151 -15.52 16.30 8.64
CA GLY A 151 -14.72 17.39 8.09
C GLY A 151 -13.24 17.05 7.85
N LYS A 152 -12.86 15.77 7.85
CA LYS A 152 -11.47 15.33 7.68
C LYS A 152 -11.19 14.96 6.23
N LYS A 153 -10.03 15.39 5.73
CA LYS A 153 -9.51 14.99 4.42
C LYS A 153 -8.99 13.55 4.46
N VAL A 154 -9.36 12.73 3.48
CA VAL A 154 -8.75 11.40 3.27
C VAL A 154 -7.45 11.59 2.50
N VAL A 155 -6.35 11.05 3.03
CA VAL A 155 -5.03 11.10 2.39
C VAL A 155 -4.67 9.69 1.93
N PRO A 156 -4.37 9.47 0.64
CA PRO A 156 -3.91 8.17 0.17
C PRO A 156 -2.51 7.89 0.70
N VAL A 157 -2.29 6.69 1.23
CA VAL A 157 -0.99 6.21 1.68
C VAL A 157 -0.71 4.88 0.99
N ILE A 158 0.47 4.77 0.41
CA ILE A 158 0.94 3.52 -0.21
C ILE A 158 1.88 2.83 0.77
N PHE A 159 1.59 1.57 1.06
CA PHE A 159 2.47 0.69 1.82
C PHE A 159 3.15 -0.26 0.85
N LEU A 160 4.48 -0.33 0.92
CA LEU A 160 5.31 -1.17 0.06
C LEU A 160 6.04 -2.17 0.96
N HIS A 161 5.88 -3.46 0.68
CA HIS A 161 6.62 -4.50 1.38
C HIS A 161 8.01 -4.71 0.78
N GLY A 162 8.89 -5.38 1.51
CA GLY A 162 10.23 -5.75 1.06
C GLY A 162 10.36 -7.24 0.71
N TRP A 163 11.60 -7.69 0.63
CA TRP A 163 11.97 -9.11 0.55
C TRP A 163 12.58 -9.55 1.90
N PRO A 164 12.33 -10.78 2.40
CA PRO A 164 11.49 -11.86 1.87
C PRO A 164 10.00 -11.73 2.28
N GLY A 165 9.53 -10.50 2.46
CA GLY A 165 8.20 -10.16 2.93
C GLY A 165 7.11 -10.18 1.87
N SER A 166 5.92 -9.73 2.26
CA SER A 166 4.74 -9.59 1.38
C SER A 166 3.71 -8.66 1.99
N VAL A 167 2.61 -8.40 1.27
CA VAL A 167 1.45 -7.63 1.79
C VAL A 167 0.91 -8.16 3.13
N ARG A 168 1.22 -9.40 3.51
CA ARG A 168 0.86 -9.98 4.80
C ARG A 168 1.50 -9.26 6.00
N GLU A 169 2.57 -8.49 5.83
CA GLU A 169 3.25 -7.79 6.93
C GLU A 169 2.41 -6.65 7.53
N PHE A 170 1.45 -6.12 6.77
CA PHE A 170 0.54 -5.04 7.15
C PHE A 170 -0.81 -5.60 7.64
#